data_AF-A0A7X6KXA6-F1
#
_entry.id   AF-A0A7X6KXA6-F1
#
_cell.length_a   1.000
_cell.length_b   1.000
_cell.length_c   1.000
_cell.angle_alpha   90.00
_cell.angle_beta   90.00
_cell.angle_gamma   90.00
#
_symmetry.space_group_name_H-M   'P 1'
#
loop_
_entity.id
_entity.type
_entity.pdbx_description
1 polymer ?
#
loop_
_entity_poly.entity_id
_entity_poly.type
_entity_poly.pdbx_seq_one_letter_code
_entity_poly.pdbx_strand_id
1 'polypeptide(L)'
;MNDALVIDWAQMPTYNTIMSVAAGAGLLLVVGLARAILRRPTEIAVEGWALAFGVLGTLLTTTGLHMTLTWPLAAGGFPFDNIIFGEPALAFGVLLLAAAFWLWKRGREVLAGPEPLTVIRRTAGPVSVLVLGLGLAAFGIAAAGVGYQLFAAPPQEPISGEFADYPMVEAVFMSGLYVLVGIGSVLFPVALAKPRRWLHLVIGWVWGLAGLAFLLFGALNYFTHIGLIVNTMG
;
A
#
# COMPACT_ATOMS: atom_id res chain seq x y z
N MET A 1 -20.85 -33.58 -8.31
CA MET A 1 -21.56 -32.78 -7.30
C MET A 1 -20.44 -32.09 -6.54
N ASN A 2 -20.05 -30.89 -6.98
CA ASN A 2 -18.95 -30.18 -6.34
C ASN A 2 -19.49 -29.70 -5.00
N ASP A 3 -18.91 -30.19 -3.91
CA ASP A 3 -19.14 -29.61 -2.59
C ASP A 3 -18.84 -28.11 -2.73
N ALA A 4 -19.87 -27.28 -2.56
CA ALA A 4 -19.70 -25.84 -2.61
C ALA A 4 -18.67 -25.47 -1.54
N LEU A 5 -17.66 -24.68 -1.91
CA LEU A 5 -16.67 -24.19 -0.97
C LEU A 5 -17.40 -23.39 0.13
N VAL A 6 -17.48 -23.95 1.34
CA VAL A 6 -17.99 -23.26 2.52
C VAL A 6 -16.81 -22.71 3.29
N ILE A 7 -16.77 -21.39 3.48
CA ILE A 7 -15.69 -20.70 4.18
C ILE A 7 -16.19 -20.27 5.55
N ASP A 8 -15.49 -20.66 6.61
CA ASP A 8 -15.71 -20.10 7.96
C ASP A 8 -15.06 -18.70 8.05
N TRP A 9 -15.83 -17.70 7.63
CA TRP A 9 -15.42 -16.30 7.67
C TRP A 9 -15.12 -15.77 9.08
N ALA A 10 -15.62 -16.43 10.13
CA ALA A 10 -15.32 -16.06 11.52
C ALA A 10 -13.85 -16.36 11.88
N GLN A 11 -13.19 -17.27 11.15
CA GLN A 11 -11.79 -17.65 11.37
C GLN A 11 -10.82 -17.02 10.34
N MET A 12 -11.32 -16.13 9.47
CA MET A 12 -10.54 -15.49 8.38
C MET A 12 -10.70 -13.96 8.34
N PRO A 13 -10.34 -13.24 9.40
CA PRO A 13 -10.44 -11.77 9.39
C PRO A 13 -9.44 -11.17 8.38
N THR A 14 -9.94 -10.67 7.27
CA THR A 14 -9.16 -9.95 6.25
C THR A 14 -9.75 -8.57 5.99
N TYR A 15 -8.88 -7.60 5.72
CA TYR A 15 -9.28 -6.20 5.48
C TYR A 15 -8.68 -5.63 4.19
N ASN A 16 -8.25 -6.51 3.28
CA ASN A 16 -7.55 -6.15 2.05
C ASN A 16 -8.34 -5.19 1.13
N THR A 17 -9.68 -5.19 1.18
CA THR A 17 -10.52 -4.21 0.46
C THR A 17 -10.19 -2.77 0.88
N ILE A 18 -10.43 -2.43 2.15
CA ILE A 18 -10.17 -1.08 2.69
C ILE A 18 -8.67 -0.76 2.73
N MET A 19 -7.82 -1.74 3.00
CA MET A 19 -6.37 -1.56 2.96
C MET A 19 -5.88 -1.17 1.57
N SER A 20 -6.38 -1.83 0.52
CA SER A 20 -5.99 -1.56 -0.87
C SER A 20 -6.41 -0.14 -1.30
N VAL A 21 -7.65 0.26 -0.96
CA VAL A 21 -8.12 1.64 -1.16
C VAL A 21 -7.24 2.65 -0.42
N ALA A 22 -6.97 2.41 0.87
CA ALA A 22 -6.20 3.33 1.69
C ALA A 22 -4.72 3.42 1.27
N ALA A 23 -4.11 2.29 0.90
CA ALA A 23 -2.75 2.22 0.39
C ALA A 23 -2.63 2.94 -0.96
N GLY A 24 -3.60 2.71 -1.86
CA GLY A 24 -3.68 3.40 -3.15
C GLY A 24 -3.77 4.91 -2.99
N ALA A 25 -4.72 5.38 -2.18
CA ALA A 25 -4.86 6.80 -1.84
C ALA A 25 -3.58 7.36 -1.19
N GLY A 26 -2.98 6.62 -0.25
CA GLY A 26 -1.75 7.02 0.42
C GLY A 26 -0.59 7.25 -0.55
N LEU A 27 -0.35 6.31 -1.48
CA LEU A 27 0.70 6.43 -2.51
C LEU A 27 0.45 7.64 -3.42
N LEU A 28 -0.79 7.83 -3.88
CA LEU A 28 -1.18 8.98 -4.70
C LEU A 28 -0.95 10.31 -3.98
N LEU A 29 -1.30 10.37 -2.69
CA LEU A 29 -1.09 11.57 -1.87
C LEU A 29 0.40 11.82 -1.56
N VAL A 30 1.21 10.79 -1.34
CA VAL A 30 2.67 10.94 -1.21
C VAL A 30 3.25 11.56 -2.48
N VAL A 31 2.87 11.06 -3.65
CA VAL A 31 3.29 11.62 -4.95
C VAL A 31 2.75 13.05 -5.13
N GLY A 32 1.49 13.28 -4.76
CA GLY A 32 0.83 14.59 -4.83
C GLY A 32 1.54 15.64 -3.96
N LEU A 33 1.83 15.30 -2.71
CA LEU A 33 2.55 16.17 -1.78
C LEU A 33 3.97 16.45 -2.26
N ALA A 34 4.70 15.43 -2.71
CA ALA A 34 6.05 15.61 -3.26
C ALA A 34 6.03 16.57 -4.46
N ARG A 35 5.04 16.44 -5.36
CA ARG A 35 4.86 17.35 -6.49
C ARG A 35 4.51 18.78 -6.05
N ALA A 36 3.65 18.93 -5.05
CA ALA A 36 3.26 20.23 -4.51
C ALA A 36 4.47 20.94 -3.89
N ILE A 37 5.25 20.23 -3.07
CA ILE A 37 6.47 20.72 -2.42
C ILE A 37 7.51 21.18 -3.46
N LEU A 38 7.68 20.43 -4.55
CA LEU A 38 8.64 20.75 -5.60
C LEU A 38 8.23 21.95 -6.47
N ARG A 39 6.93 22.27 -6.55
CA ARG A 39 6.41 23.34 -7.41
C ARG A 39 6.16 24.63 -6.66
N ARG A 40 5.39 24.56 -5.57
CA ARG A 40 4.87 25.72 -4.84
C ARG A 40 4.72 25.38 -3.35
N PRO A 41 5.84 25.25 -2.61
CA PRO A 41 5.82 24.80 -1.22
C PRO A 41 5.02 25.74 -0.29
N THR A 42 4.99 27.04 -0.58
CA THR A 42 4.30 28.06 0.22
C THR A 42 2.78 28.08 0.05
N GLU A 43 2.24 27.44 -1.00
CA GLU A 43 0.78 27.36 -1.26
C GLU A 43 0.14 26.10 -0.63
N ILE A 44 0.93 25.27 0.06
CA ILE A 44 0.46 24.00 0.60
C ILE A 44 -0.35 24.21 1.88
N ALA A 45 -1.62 23.78 1.85
CA ALA A 45 -2.46 23.67 3.03
C ALA A 45 -2.05 22.46 3.89
N VAL A 46 -1.09 22.66 4.79
CA VAL A 46 -0.46 21.61 5.61
C VAL A 46 -1.48 20.79 6.40
N GLU A 47 -2.52 21.43 6.93
CA GLU A 47 -3.57 20.77 7.72
C GLU A 47 -4.32 19.72 6.91
N GLY A 48 -4.61 20.00 5.64
CA GLY A 48 -5.31 19.07 4.75
C GLY A 48 -4.50 17.81 4.50
N TRP A 49 -3.19 17.96 4.26
CA TRP A 49 -2.29 16.83 4.09
C TRP A 49 -2.08 16.02 5.38
N ALA A 50 -1.92 16.70 6.51
CA ALA A 50 -1.81 16.06 7.81
C ALA A 50 -3.08 15.26 8.17
N LEU A 51 -4.27 15.84 7.92
CA LEU A 51 -5.54 15.15 8.12
C LEU A 51 -5.65 13.90 7.23
N ALA A 52 -5.36 14.04 5.93
CA ALA A 52 -5.46 12.92 4.99
C ALA A 52 -4.51 11.77 5.35
N PHE A 53 -3.24 12.07 5.64
CA PHE A 53 -2.28 11.06 6.09
C PHE A 53 -2.62 10.48 7.46
N GLY A 54 -3.21 11.28 8.36
CA GLY A 54 -3.70 10.81 9.65
C GLY A 54 -4.77 9.74 9.49
N VAL A 55 -5.82 10.04 8.70
CA VAL A 55 -6.93 9.12 8.45
C VAL A 55 -6.46 7.83 7.77
N LEU A 56 -5.71 7.95 6.67
CA LEU A 56 -5.21 6.79 5.93
C LEU A 56 -4.21 5.97 6.75
N GLY A 57 -3.33 6.67 7.48
CA GLY A 57 -2.36 6.05 8.37
C GLY A 57 -3.03 5.28 9.50
N THR A 58 -4.08 5.81 10.11
CA THR A 58 -4.87 5.12 11.14
C THR A 58 -5.52 3.86 10.56
N LEU A 59 -6.22 3.96 9.43
CA LEU A 59 -6.88 2.82 8.78
C LEU A 59 -5.89 1.68 8.51
N LEU A 60 -4.77 1.99 7.85
CA LEU A 60 -3.76 1.01 7.50
C LEU A 60 -3.05 0.43 8.73
N THR A 61 -2.75 1.25 9.72
CA THR A 61 -2.09 0.80 10.95
C THR A 61 -3.00 -0.13 11.75
N THR A 62 -4.27 0.22 11.97
CA THR A 62 -5.16 -0.61 12.80
C THR A 62 -5.49 -1.94 12.13
N THR A 63 -5.85 -1.90 10.84
CA THR A 63 -6.17 -3.12 10.08
C THR A 63 -4.91 -3.98 9.87
N GLY A 64 -3.77 -3.36 9.57
CA GLY A 64 -2.49 -4.06 9.37
C GLY A 64 -1.95 -4.66 10.66
N LEU A 65 -2.06 -3.94 11.78
CA LEU A 65 -1.66 -4.44 13.10
C LEU A 65 -2.49 -5.65 13.52
N HIS A 66 -3.81 -5.60 13.31
CA HIS A 66 -4.67 -6.75 13.60
C HIS A 66 -4.21 -7.98 12.81
N MET A 67 -4.15 -7.88 11.47
CA MET A 67 -3.69 -8.99 10.61
C MET A 67 -2.29 -9.50 10.98
N THR A 68 -1.35 -8.59 11.26
CA THR A 68 0.04 -8.96 11.63
C THR A 68 0.13 -9.65 12.98
N LEU A 69 -0.72 -9.33 13.95
CA LEU A 69 -0.67 -9.95 15.28
C LEU A 69 -1.51 -11.23 15.40
N THR A 70 -2.53 -11.39 14.56
CA THR A 70 -3.47 -12.51 14.69
C THR A 70 -3.24 -13.64 13.69
N TRP A 71 -2.36 -13.46 12.69
CA TRP A 71 -2.20 -14.45 11.62
C TRP A 71 -1.79 -15.86 12.04
N PRO A 72 -0.95 -16.09 13.09
CA PRO A 72 -0.64 -17.45 13.53
C PRO A 72 -1.84 -18.16 14.19
N LEU A 73 -2.89 -17.40 14.53
CA LEU A 73 -4.09 -17.86 15.21
C LEU A 73 -5.28 -18.04 14.25
N ALA A 74 -5.19 -17.52 13.02
CA ALA A 74 -6.21 -17.67 12.00
C ALA A 74 -6.07 -19.06 11.34
N ALA A 75 -6.87 -20.02 11.79
CA ALA A 75 -6.86 -21.41 11.29
C ALA A 75 -7.38 -21.57 9.84
N GLY A 76 -7.85 -20.49 9.21
CA GLY A 76 -8.62 -20.50 7.97
C GLY A 76 -7.85 -20.52 6.64
N GLY A 77 -6.61 -21.01 6.57
CA GLY A 77 -6.04 -21.44 5.28
C GLY A 77 -5.42 -20.38 4.35
N PHE A 78 -5.40 -19.08 4.69
CA PHE A 78 -4.66 -18.04 3.94
C PHE A 78 -3.67 -17.24 4.82
N PRO A 79 -2.77 -17.88 5.58
CA PRO A 79 -1.89 -17.16 6.52
C PRO A 79 -0.95 -16.17 5.81
N PHE A 80 -0.57 -16.46 4.55
CA PHE A 80 0.33 -15.62 3.76
C PHE A 80 -0.24 -14.24 3.42
N ASP A 81 -1.57 -14.07 3.37
CA ASP A 81 -2.20 -12.76 3.10
C ASP A 81 -1.83 -11.72 4.16
N ASN A 82 -1.50 -12.15 5.37
CA ASN A 82 -1.03 -11.25 6.42
C ASN A 82 0.38 -10.73 6.16
N ILE A 83 1.26 -11.57 5.63
CA ILE A 83 2.61 -11.15 5.22
C ILE A 83 2.52 -10.25 3.99
N ILE A 84 1.62 -10.56 3.05
CA ILE A 84 1.52 -9.84 1.80
C ILE A 84 0.81 -8.49 1.96
N PHE A 85 -0.32 -8.45 2.67
CA PHE A 85 -1.15 -7.25 2.81
C PHE A 85 -0.99 -6.61 4.19
N GLY A 86 -1.03 -7.40 5.26
CA GLY A 86 -1.01 -6.92 6.64
C GLY A 86 0.27 -6.17 7.02
N GLU A 87 1.43 -6.80 6.85
CA GLU A 87 2.72 -6.20 7.24
C GLU A 87 3.04 -4.93 6.42
N PRO A 88 2.88 -4.90 5.08
CA PRO A 88 3.11 -3.69 4.31
C PRO A 88 2.11 -2.59 4.62
N ALA A 89 0.83 -2.92 4.84
CA ALA A 89 -0.18 -1.95 5.25
C ALA A 89 0.18 -1.33 6.60
N LEU A 90 0.55 -2.14 7.60
CA LEU A 90 0.98 -1.67 8.91
C LEU A 90 2.17 -0.70 8.78
N ALA A 91 3.22 -1.13 8.08
CA ALA A 91 4.43 -0.32 7.92
C ALA A 91 4.13 0.99 7.18
N PHE A 92 3.36 0.95 6.09
CA PHE A 92 2.99 2.14 5.35
C PHE A 92 2.08 3.07 6.16
N GLY A 93 1.12 2.51 6.90
CA GLY A 93 0.25 3.25 7.80
C GLY A 93 1.01 4.02 8.87
N VAL A 94 1.99 3.38 9.51
CA VAL A 94 2.85 4.03 10.51
C VAL A 94 3.68 5.16 9.89
N LEU A 95 4.20 4.97 8.67
CA LEU A 95 4.90 6.02 7.94
C LEU A 95 3.99 7.23 7.64
N LEU A 96 2.75 6.99 7.23
CA LEU A 96 1.76 8.04 7.01
C LEU A 96 1.40 8.77 8.31
N LEU A 97 1.22 8.05 9.42
CA LEU A 97 0.98 8.67 10.73
C LEU A 97 2.17 9.53 11.18
N ALA A 98 3.40 9.06 10.99
CA ALA A 98 4.59 9.84 11.30
C ALA A 98 4.68 11.10 10.42
N ALA A 99 4.35 10.98 9.13
CA ALA A 99 4.28 12.11 8.21
C ALA A 99 3.18 13.11 8.61
N ALA A 100 2.00 12.62 8.99
CA ALA A 100 0.88 13.43 9.48
C ALA A 100 1.27 14.24 10.72
N PHE A 101 1.83 13.56 11.72
CA PHE A 101 2.29 14.19 12.95
C PHE A 101 3.37 15.25 12.69
N TRP A 102 4.36 14.91 11.84
CA TRP A 102 5.43 15.85 11.50
C TRP A 102 4.90 17.07 10.73
N LEU A 103 4.00 16.87 9.76
CA LEU A 103 3.36 17.97 9.02
C LEU A 103 2.55 18.86 9.95
N TRP A 104 1.73 18.28 10.82
CA TRP A 104 0.95 19.03 11.80
C TRP A 104 1.83 19.89 12.71
N LYS A 105 2.94 19.32 13.20
CA LYS A 105 3.80 19.99 14.19
C LYS A 105 4.82 20.96 13.56
N ARG A 106 5.31 20.69 12.36
CA ARG A 106 6.44 21.44 11.74
C ARG A 106 6.19 21.90 10.30
N GLY A 107 5.18 21.38 9.62
CA GLY A 107 5.01 21.56 8.18
C GLY A 107 4.94 23.03 7.76
N ARG A 108 4.16 23.86 8.46
CA ARG A 108 4.03 25.30 8.14
C ARG A 108 5.36 26.04 8.25
N GLU A 109 6.05 25.86 9.37
CA GLU A 109 7.35 26.51 9.64
C GLU A 109 8.38 26.09 8.58
N VAL A 110 8.46 24.79 8.29
CA VAL A 110 9.44 24.27 7.33
C VAL A 110 9.17 24.75 5.91
N LEU A 111 7.91 24.73 5.46
CA LEU A 111 7.55 25.11 4.09
C LEU A 111 7.65 26.62 3.83
N ALA A 112 7.53 27.46 4.86
CA ALA A 112 7.74 28.91 4.77
C ALA A 112 9.22 29.32 4.93
N GLY A 113 10.09 28.39 5.35
CA GLY A 113 11.51 28.65 5.57
C GLY A 113 12.32 28.82 4.27
N PRO A 114 13.58 29.25 4.37
CA PRO A 114 14.43 29.53 3.21
C PRO A 114 14.84 28.27 2.41
N GLU A 115 14.82 27.09 3.03
CA GLU A 115 15.35 25.85 2.44
C GLU A 115 14.47 24.60 2.76
N PRO A 116 13.18 24.60 2.37
CA PRO A 116 12.21 23.58 2.78
C PRO A 116 12.62 22.17 2.33
N LEU A 117 13.12 22.03 1.09
CA LEU A 117 13.54 20.75 0.53
C LEU A 117 14.72 20.14 1.29
N THR A 118 15.68 20.97 1.69
CA THR A 118 16.86 20.52 2.43
C THR A 118 16.46 19.99 3.80
N VAL A 119 15.56 20.68 4.51
CA VAL A 119 15.05 20.24 5.81
C VAL A 119 14.22 18.96 5.70
N ILE A 120 13.32 18.87 4.72
CA ILE A 120 12.50 17.67 4.48
C ILE A 120 13.41 16.46 4.16
N ARG A 121 14.39 16.62 3.28
CA ARG A 121 15.31 15.53 2.90
C ARG A 121 16.11 15.03 4.10
N ARG A 122 16.64 15.94 4.93
CA ARG A 122 17.37 15.57 6.15
C ARG A 122 16.47 14.86 7.18
N THR A 123 15.22 15.31 7.29
CA THR A 123 14.22 14.69 8.18
C THR A 123 13.85 13.29 7.71
N ALA A 124 13.62 13.10 6.41
CA ALA A 124 13.24 11.81 5.83
C ALA A 124 14.42 10.85 5.66
N GLY A 125 15.67 11.34 5.73
CA GLY A 125 16.88 10.55 5.53
C GLY A 125 16.94 9.28 6.40
N PRO A 126 16.81 9.36 7.73
CA PRO A 126 16.87 8.18 8.60
C PRO A 126 15.77 7.15 8.30
N VAL A 127 14.53 7.59 8.09
CA VAL A 127 13.41 6.66 7.81
C VAL A 127 13.52 6.02 6.42
N SER A 128 14.30 6.59 5.50
CA SER A 128 14.50 6.03 4.17
C SER A 128 15.18 4.65 4.17
N VAL A 129 15.87 4.28 5.24
CA VAL A 129 16.41 2.92 5.42
C VAL A 129 15.29 1.91 5.59
N LEU A 130 14.25 2.24 6.36
CA LEU A 130 13.06 1.41 6.48
C LEU A 130 12.31 1.33 5.15
N VAL A 131 12.15 2.47 4.45
CA VAL A 131 11.53 2.49 3.11
C VAL A 131 12.29 1.60 2.12
N LEU A 132 13.62 1.62 2.15
CA LEU A 132 14.46 0.71 1.35
C LEU A 132 14.17 -0.76 1.68
N GLY A 133 14.14 -1.11 2.97
CA GLY A 133 13.83 -2.47 3.43
C GLY A 133 12.44 -2.94 2.98
N LEU A 134 11.42 -2.08 3.09
CA LEU A 134 10.07 -2.37 2.59
C LEU A 134 10.04 -2.51 1.07
N GLY A 135 10.88 -1.76 0.34
CA GLY A 135 11.05 -1.92 -1.10
C GLY A 135 11.62 -3.29 -1.49
N LEU A 136 12.62 -3.77 -0.73
CA LEU A 136 13.16 -5.12 -0.91
C LEU A 136 12.14 -6.20 -0.55
N ALA A 137 11.37 -5.99 0.52
CA ALA A 137 10.27 -6.89 0.90
C ALA A 137 9.21 -6.96 -0.21
N ALA A 138 8.86 -5.84 -0.85
CA ALA A 138 7.93 -5.82 -1.97
C ALA A 138 8.43 -6.66 -3.17
N PHE A 139 9.72 -6.65 -3.47
CA PHE A 139 10.29 -7.58 -4.47
C PHE A 139 10.21 -9.05 -4.03
N GLY A 140 10.41 -9.33 -2.74
CA GLY A 140 10.22 -10.67 -2.17
C GLY A 140 8.78 -11.16 -2.32
N ILE A 141 7.80 -10.31 -1.99
CA ILE A 141 6.36 -10.59 -2.17
C ILE A 141 6.05 -10.83 -3.66
N ALA A 142 6.57 -9.99 -4.56
CA ALA A 142 6.35 -10.16 -5.99
C ALA A 142 6.90 -11.49 -6.52
N ALA A 143 8.12 -11.86 -6.10
CA ALA A 143 8.75 -13.13 -6.46
C ALA A 143 7.97 -14.33 -5.90
N ALA A 144 7.50 -14.24 -4.64
CA ALA A 144 6.65 -15.26 -4.04
C ALA A 144 5.30 -15.39 -4.77
N GLY A 145 4.69 -14.26 -5.15
CA GLY A 145 3.43 -14.24 -5.89
C GLY A 145 3.50 -14.99 -7.21
N VAL A 146 4.54 -14.74 -8.01
CA VAL A 146 4.75 -15.45 -9.28
C VAL A 146 5.21 -16.89 -9.04
N GLY A 147 6.16 -17.11 -8.13
CA GLY A 147 6.78 -18.40 -7.90
C GLY A 147 5.84 -19.45 -7.30
N TYR A 148 4.93 -19.03 -6.43
CA TYR A 148 3.93 -19.90 -5.79
C TYR A 148 2.51 -19.69 -6.32
N GLN A 149 2.34 -18.87 -7.37
CA GLN A 149 1.04 -18.55 -7.97
C GLN A 149 0.03 -18.04 -6.93
N LEU A 150 0.51 -17.21 -6.00
CA LEU A 150 -0.35 -16.57 -5.01
C LEU A 150 -1.25 -15.55 -5.72
N PHE A 151 -2.34 -15.15 -5.07
CA PHE A 151 -3.34 -14.19 -5.57
C PHE A 151 -4.41 -14.72 -6.53
N ALA A 152 -4.41 -16.01 -6.86
CA ALA A 152 -5.48 -16.59 -7.66
C ALA A 152 -6.82 -16.55 -6.91
N ALA A 153 -7.78 -15.84 -7.46
CA ALA A 153 -9.12 -15.71 -6.94
C ALA A 153 -9.88 -17.03 -7.03
N PRO A 154 -10.68 -17.38 -6.01
CA PRO A 154 -11.58 -18.52 -6.09
C PRO A 154 -12.59 -18.33 -7.24
N PRO A 155 -13.00 -19.41 -7.95
CA PRO A 155 -14.04 -19.31 -8.99
C PRO A 155 -15.37 -18.71 -8.51
N GLN A 156 -15.61 -18.72 -7.21
CA GLN A 156 -16.81 -18.17 -6.57
C GLN A 156 -16.77 -16.63 -6.43
N GLU A 157 -15.62 -16.01 -6.62
CA GLU A 157 -15.48 -14.56 -6.55
C GLU A 157 -15.93 -13.91 -7.87
N PRO A 158 -16.86 -12.95 -7.86
CA PRO A 158 -17.25 -12.23 -9.07
C PRO A 158 -16.07 -11.52 -9.73
N ILE A 159 -16.04 -11.50 -11.06
CA ILE A 159 -15.05 -10.80 -11.90
C ILE A 159 -13.66 -11.45 -11.85
N SER A 160 -13.00 -11.52 -10.69
CA SER A 160 -11.68 -12.13 -10.54
C SER A 160 -11.75 -13.66 -10.68
N GLY A 161 -12.80 -14.31 -10.18
CA GLY A 161 -13.02 -15.75 -10.33
C GLY A 161 -13.19 -16.22 -11.78
N GLU A 162 -13.52 -15.33 -12.73
CA GLU A 162 -13.54 -15.66 -14.17
C GLU A 162 -12.13 -15.98 -14.71
N PHE A 163 -11.08 -15.54 -14.00
CA PHE A 163 -9.69 -15.84 -14.32
C PHE A 163 -9.11 -16.98 -13.46
N ALA A 164 -9.93 -17.71 -12.70
CA ALA A 164 -9.46 -18.77 -11.81
C ALA A 164 -8.69 -19.89 -12.55
N ASP A 165 -9.04 -20.16 -13.82
CA ASP A 165 -8.32 -21.12 -14.67
C ASP A 165 -6.96 -20.57 -15.20
N TYR A 166 -6.70 -19.28 -15.00
CA TYR A 166 -5.50 -18.56 -15.43
C TYR A 166 -4.80 -17.88 -14.24
N PRO A 167 -4.38 -18.62 -13.20
CA PRO A 167 -3.84 -18.05 -11.95
C PRO A 167 -2.63 -17.13 -12.16
N MET A 168 -1.87 -17.33 -13.24
CA MET A 168 -0.74 -16.48 -13.60
C MET A 168 -1.13 -15.04 -13.96
N VAL A 169 -2.36 -14.80 -14.41
CA VAL A 169 -2.83 -13.45 -14.78
C VAL A 169 -2.87 -12.57 -13.54
N GLU A 170 -3.53 -13.05 -12.49
CA GLU A 170 -3.65 -12.32 -11.23
C GLU A 170 -2.34 -12.29 -10.46
N ALA A 171 -1.59 -13.41 -10.47
CA ALA A 171 -0.27 -13.47 -9.86
C ALA A 171 0.68 -12.42 -10.44
N VAL A 172 0.76 -12.30 -11.77
CA VAL A 172 1.60 -11.30 -12.44
C VAL A 172 1.07 -9.88 -12.22
N PHE A 173 -0.26 -9.69 -12.25
CA PHE A 173 -0.86 -8.37 -12.01
C PHE A 173 -0.51 -7.85 -10.61
N MET A 174 -0.81 -8.63 -9.56
CA MET A 174 -0.55 -8.25 -8.17
C MET A 174 0.94 -8.12 -7.89
N SER A 175 1.76 -9.08 -8.32
CA SER A 175 3.23 -8.98 -8.20
C SER A 175 3.79 -7.76 -8.94
N GLY A 176 3.21 -7.39 -10.08
CA GLY A 176 3.54 -6.17 -10.81
C GLY A 176 3.34 -4.90 -9.98
N LEU A 177 2.24 -4.82 -9.21
CA LEU A 177 1.99 -3.68 -8.31
C LEU A 177 3.06 -3.59 -7.21
N TYR A 178 3.43 -4.71 -6.59
CA TYR A 178 4.51 -4.75 -5.61
C TYR A 178 5.87 -4.37 -6.21
N VAL A 179 6.15 -4.79 -7.46
CA VAL A 179 7.36 -4.36 -8.19
C VAL A 179 7.39 -2.85 -8.35
N LEU A 180 6.28 -2.22 -8.74
CA LEU A 180 6.20 -0.76 -8.90
C LEU A 180 6.44 -0.03 -7.57
N VAL A 181 5.82 -0.49 -6.47
CA VAL A 181 6.08 0.04 -5.13
C VAL A 181 7.55 -0.15 -4.75
N GLY A 182 8.10 -1.34 -4.97
CA GLY A 182 9.48 -1.72 -4.69
C GLY A 182 10.50 -0.83 -5.39
N ILE A 183 10.31 -0.58 -6.70
CA ILE A 183 11.18 0.31 -7.48
C ILE A 183 11.23 1.70 -6.86
N GLY A 184 10.07 2.30 -6.56
CA GLY A 184 10.04 3.64 -5.98
C GLY A 184 10.70 3.68 -4.60
N SER A 185 10.46 2.66 -3.77
CA SER A 185 11.00 2.55 -2.42
C SER A 185 12.52 2.33 -2.38
N VAL A 186 13.07 1.52 -3.28
CA VAL A 186 14.54 1.33 -3.38
C VAL A 186 15.24 2.57 -3.93
N LEU A 187 14.61 3.28 -4.87
CA LEU A 187 15.16 4.52 -5.43
C LEU A 187 15.03 5.72 -4.47
N PHE A 188 14.08 5.69 -3.53
CA PHE A 188 13.81 6.77 -2.58
C PHE A 188 15.04 7.27 -1.80
N PRO A 189 15.82 6.43 -1.08
CA PRO A 189 17.01 6.89 -0.38
C PRO A 189 18.05 7.53 -1.32
N VAL A 190 18.19 7.00 -2.54
CA VAL A 190 19.09 7.56 -3.56
C VAL A 190 18.61 8.94 -4.00
N ALA A 191 17.30 9.10 -4.21
CA ALA A 191 16.69 10.38 -4.57
C ALA A 191 16.80 11.42 -3.44
N LEU A 192 16.75 11.00 -2.17
CA LEU A 192 17.02 11.87 -1.03
C LEU A 192 18.48 12.30 -0.95
N ALA A 193 19.44 11.40 -1.21
CA ALA A 193 20.86 11.71 -1.13
C ALA A 193 21.34 12.55 -2.32
N LYS A 194 20.97 12.15 -3.54
CA LYS A 194 21.42 12.73 -4.81
C LYS A 194 20.19 13.09 -5.67
N PRO A 195 19.54 14.23 -5.42
CA PRO A 195 18.30 14.60 -6.08
C PRO A 195 18.57 14.79 -7.57
N ARG A 196 18.03 13.90 -8.39
CA ARG A 196 18.07 13.98 -9.85
C ARG A 196 16.65 14.00 -10.34
N ARG A 197 16.35 14.90 -11.28
CA ARG A 197 15.00 15.06 -11.84
C ARG A 197 14.40 13.72 -12.30
N TRP A 198 15.19 12.89 -12.98
CA TRP A 198 14.72 11.59 -13.46
C TRP A 198 14.36 10.61 -12.34
N LEU A 199 15.06 10.63 -11.20
CA LEU A 199 14.73 9.77 -10.05
C LEU A 199 13.34 10.13 -9.50
N HIS A 200 13.08 11.43 -9.32
CA HIS A 200 11.77 11.89 -8.86
C HIS A 200 10.66 11.58 -9.87
N LEU A 201 10.95 11.64 -11.18
CA LEU A 201 9.99 11.26 -12.22
C LEU A 201 9.68 9.76 -12.16
N VAL A 202 10.70 8.90 -12.08
CA VAL A 202 10.51 7.46 -11.99
C VAL A 202 9.71 7.11 -10.74
N ILE A 203 10.13 7.58 -9.57
CA ILE A 203 9.42 7.35 -8.29
C ILE A 203 7.97 7.83 -8.40
N GLY A 204 7.76 9.05 -8.91
CA GLY A 204 6.42 9.62 -9.07
C GLY A 204 5.52 8.81 -9.99
N TRP A 205 6.06 8.23 -11.08
CA TRP A 205 5.30 7.36 -11.98
C TRP A 205 5.01 6.00 -11.37
N VAL A 206 6.02 5.30 -10.83
CA VAL A 206 5.80 3.94 -10.32
C VAL A 206 4.88 3.93 -9.10
N TRP A 207 5.04 4.87 -8.15
CA TRP A 207 4.10 5.02 -7.03
C TRP A 207 2.75 5.56 -7.46
N GLY A 208 2.70 6.47 -8.45
CA GLY A 208 1.44 7.00 -8.97
C GLY A 208 0.60 5.92 -9.67
N LEU A 209 1.23 5.09 -10.51
CA LEU A 209 0.58 3.98 -11.20
C LEU A 209 0.15 2.88 -10.23
N ALA A 210 1.04 2.47 -9.32
CA ALA A 210 0.69 1.51 -8.27
C ALA A 210 -0.46 2.03 -7.40
N GLY A 211 -0.39 3.31 -6.99
CA GLY A 211 -1.43 3.93 -6.17
C GLY A 211 -2.78 4.00 -6.86
N LEU A 212 -2.80 4.35 -8.15
CA LEU A 212 -4.02 4.35 -8.95
C LEU A 212 -4.59 2.93 -9.09
N ALA A 213 -3.74 1.95 -9.38
CA ALA A 213 -4.15 0.56 -9.51
C ALA A 213 -4.71 0.00 -8.19
N PHE A 214 -4.02 0.16 -7.06
CA PHE A 214 -4.51 -0.26 -5.74
C PHE A 214 -5.82 0.44 -5.38
N LEU A 215 -5.96 1.74 -5.66
CA LEU A 215 -7.19 2.47 -5.36
C LEU A 215 -8.39 1.91 -6.14
N LEU A 216 -8.25 1.75 -7.45
CA LEU A 216 -9.33 1.27 -8.32
C LEU A 216 -9.63 -0.21 -8.08
N PHE A 217 -8.59 -1.03 -7.95
CA PHE A 217 -8.73 -2.46 -7.65
C PHE A 217 -9.34 -2.67 -6.26
N GLY A 218 -8.87 -1.96 -5.23
CA GLY A 218 -9.47 -2.02 -3.90
C GLY A 218 -10.94 -1.60 -3.87
N ALA A 219 -11.32 -0.59 -4.66
CA ALA A 219 -12.72 -0.19 -4.80
C ALA A 219 -13.57 -1.27 -5.48
N LEU A 220 -13.03 -1.93 -6.52
CA LEU A 220 -13.67 -3.07 -7.17
C LEU A 220 -13.83 -4.25 -6.20
N ASN A 221 -12.83 -4.49 -5.36
CA ASN A 221 -12.83 -5.63 -4.43
C ASN A 221 -13.93 -5.56 -3.39
N TYR A 222 -14.54 -4.39 -3.13
CA TYR A 222 -15.76 -4.36 -2.32
C TYR A 222 -16.88 -5.18 -2.95
N PHE A 223 -17.06 -5.09 -4.27
CA PHE A 223 -18.08 -5.88 -4.97
C PHE A 223 -17.69 -7.36 -5.01
N THR A 224 -16.45 -7.66 -5.36
CA THR A 224 -16.00 -9.05 -5.56
C THR A 224 -15.94 -9.81 -4.23
N HIS A 225 -15.41 -9.20 -3.16
CA HIS A 225 -15.34 -9.86 -1.85
C HIS A 225 -16.72 -10.06 -1.21
N ILE A 226 -17.65 -9.09 -1.35
CA ILE A 226 -19.03 -9.28 -0.91
C ILE A 226 -19.66 -10.48 -1.64
N GLY A 227 -19.48 -10.56 -2.96
CA GLY A 227 -19.98 -11.69 -3.75
C GLY A 227 -19.35 -13.03 -3.35
N LEU A 228 -18.04 -13.06 -3.10
CA LEU A 228 -17.35 -14.25 -2.61
C LEU A 228 -17.94 -14.73 -1.29
N ILE A 229 -18.19 -13.81 -0.34
CA ILE A 229 -18.82 -14.14 0.93
C ILE A 229 -20.23 -14.69 0.69
N VAL A 230 -21.06 -14.02 -0.11
CA VAL A 230 -22.42 -14.48 -0.43
C VAL A 230 -22.44 -15.86 -1.10
N ASN A 231 -21.47 -16.15 -1.97
CA ASN A 231 -21.39 -17.41 -2.71
C ASN A 231 -20.78 -18.57 -1.89
N THR A 232 -20.20 -18.28 -0.71
CA THR A 232 -19.54 -19.27 0.15
C THR A 232 -20.09 -19.34 1.58
N MET A 233 -21.05 -18.47 1.92
CA MET A 233 -21.84 -18.58 3.15
C MET A 233 -22.83 -19.75 3.00
N GLY A 234 -22.62 -20.80 3.80
CA GLY A 234 -23.50 -21.97 3.95
C GLY A 234 -23.92 -22.16 5.39
#